data_AF-A0A3S4A6R8-F1
#
_entry.id   AF-A0A3S4A6R8-F1
#
_cell.length_a   1.000
_cell.length_b   1.000
_cell.length_c   1.000
_cell.angle_alpha   90.00
_cell.angle_beta   90.00
_cell.angle_gamma   90.00
#
_symmetry.space_group_name_H-M   'P 1'
#
loop_
_entity.id
_entity.type
_entity.pdbx_description
1 polymer ?
#
loop_
_entity_poly.entity_id
_entity_poly.type
_entity_poly.pdbx_seq_one_letter_code
_entity_poly.pdbx_strand_id
1 'polypeptide(L)'
;MSIDRSVATTTTASAPAVPSGWPAFRLRRLPDVDLFLVWTDPFVTGPARTPVGLTLGNAGRRSAVAISIDIPTGPQVTKARLRRNGRIIVASLDEPGSIQATIAVGLVFVDWTDRHGERRSIWLRVPPVPTRFRSLV
;
A
#
# COMPACT_ATOMS: atom_id res chain seq x y z
N MET A 1 -45.53 48.61 34.29
CA MET A 1 -44.95 47.91 35.46
C MET A 1 -44.71 46.47 35.00
N SER A 2 -43.53 45.88 35.00
CA SER A 2 -42.21 46.18 35.56
C SER A 2 -41.14 45.65 34.62
N ILE A 3 -40.02 46.36 34.54
CA ILE A 3 -38.75 45.86 33.99
C ILE A 3 -38.12 45.02 35.09
N ASP A 4 -37.84 43.75 34.84
CA ASP A 4 -36.96 42.97 35.72
C ASP A 4 -35.54 42.99 35.15
N ARG A 5 -34.65 43.65 35.89
CA ARG A 5 -33.20 43.65 35.70
C ARG A 5 -32.64 42.70 36.76
N SER A 6 -32.07 41.58 36.33
CA SER A 6 -31.29 40.71 37.23
C SER A 6 -30.15 40.02 36.44
N VAL A 7 -29.01 40.70 36.32
CA VAL A 7 -27.71 40.40 36.96
C VAL A 7 -26.80 39.57 36.05
N ALA A 8 -25.75 40.24 35.56
CA ALA A 8 -24.61 39.61 34.92
C ALA A 8 -23.74 38.93 35.99
N THR A 9 -23.49 37.63 35.83
CA THR A 9 -22.47 36.93 36.62
C THR A 9 -21.26 36.67 35.72
N THR A 10 -20.15 37.24 36.14
CA THR A 10 -18.84 37.28 35.50
C THR A 10 -18.31 35.87 35.17
N THR A 11 -17.84 35.72 33.95
CA THR A 11 -17.06 34.59 33.44
C THR A 11 -15.79 34.38 34.27
N THR A 12 -15.69 33.26 34.98
CA THR A 12 -14.39 32.71 35.36
C THR A 12 -13.92 31.83 34.19
N ALA A 13 -12.99 32.36 33.40
CA ALA A 13 -12.37 31.62 32.31
C ALA A 13 -11.62 30.40 32.87
N SER A 14 -12.18 29.21 32.67
CA SER A 14 -11.47 27.96 32.90
C SER A 14 -10.40 27.83 31.82
N ALA A 15 -9.13 27.86 32.21
CA ALA A 15 -8.00 27.64 31.32
C ALA A 15 -8.17 26.29 30.59
N PRO A 16 -7.86 26.20 29.29
CA PRO A 16 -7.92 24.94 28.58
C PRO A 16 -6.91 23.97 29.21
N ALA A 17 -7.42 22.82 29.66
CA ALA A 17 -6.58 21.72 30.08
C ALA A 17 -5.66 21.36 28.91
N VAL A 18 -4.36 21.55 29.10
CA VAL A 18 -3.33 21.05 28.17
C VAL A 18 -3.43 19.53 28.23
N PRO A 19 -3.75 18.82 27.12
CA PRO A 19 -3.68 17.36 27.13
C PRO A 19 -2.21 16.94 27.25
N SER A 20 -1.77 16.72 28.49
CA SER A 20 -0.51 16.09 28.83
C SER A 20 -0.61 14.60 28.53
N GLY A 21 -0.41 14.25 27.28
CA GLY A 21 -0.42 12.87 26.83
C GLY A 21 -0.01 12.82 25.37
N TRP A 22 1.30 12.79 25.12
CA TRP A 22 1.79 12.36 23.82
C TRP A 22 1.16 10.99 23.56
N PRO A 23 0.49 10.77 22.41
CA PRO A 23 -0.02 9.44 22.12
C PRO A 23 1.19 8.53 22.11
N ALA A 24 1.26 7.63 23.10
CA ALA A 24 2.15 6.51 23.04
C ALA A 24 1.99 5.93 21.64
N PHE A 25 3.06 5.98 20.83
CA PHE A 25 3.09 5.37 19.52
C PHE A 25 2.76 3.90 19.75
N ARG A 26 1.47 3.53 19.66
CA ARG A 26 1.07 2.14 19.64
C ARG A 26 1.75 1.63 18.39
N LEU A 27 2.82 0.86 18.56
CA LEU A 27 3.43 0.09 17.50
C LEU A 27 2.30 -0.66 16.82
N ARG A 28 1.83 -0.12 15.69
CA ARG A 28 0.74 -0.68 14.90
C ARG A 28 1.22 -2.10 14.59
N ARG A 29 0.57 -3.12 15.14
CA ARG A 29 0.94 -4.50 14.82
C ARG A 29 0.81 -4.62 13.31
N LEU A 30 1.94 -4.79 12.63
CA LEU A 30 1.93 -5.07 11.20
C LEU A 30 1.05 -6.31 10.96
N PRO A 31 0.18 -6.28 9.94
CA PRO A 31 -0.66 -7.43 9.65
C PRO A 31 0.20 -8.64 9.26
N ASP A 32 -0.39 -9.82 9.32
CA ASP A 32 0.33 -11.06 9.00
C ASP A 32 0.82 -11.05 7.55
N VAL A 33 -0.01 -10.59 6.62
CA VAL A 33 0.36 -10.32 5.23
C VAL A 33 0.04 -8.85 4.94
N ASP A 34 0.99 -8.13 4.33
CA ASP A 34 0.84 -6.72 3.96
C ASP A 34 1.35 -6.54 2.53
N LEU A 35 0.43 -6.58 1.56
CA LEU A 35 0.76 -6.52 0.15
C LEU A 35 0.74 -5.08 -0.34
N PHE A 36 1.76 -4.70 -1.09
CA PHE A 36 1.89 -3.35 -1.63
C PHE A 36 2.52 -3.36 -3.02
N LEU A 37 2.21 -2.35 -3.82
CA LEU A 37 2.84 -2.14 -5.11
C LEU A 37 3.95 -1.11 -4.99
N VAL A 38 5.08 -1.37 -5.65
CA VAL A 38 6.22 -0.46 -5.68
C VAL A 38 6.94 -0.53 -7.01
N TRP A 39 7.39 0.61 -7.51
CA TRP A 39 8.29 0.70 -8.66
C TRP A 39 9.68 0.24 -8.26
N THR A 40 10.21 -0.75 -8.98
CA THR A 40 11.54 -1.31 -8.78
C THR A 40 12.45 -0.85 -9.90
N ASP A 41 13.56 -0.22 -9.52
CA ASP A 41 14.68 0.09 -10.41
C ASP A 41 15.44 -1.18 -10.79
N PRO A 42 16.13 -1.20 -11.94
CA PRO A 42 17.00 -2.30 -12.27
C PRO A 42 18.21 -2.25 -11.34
N PHE A 43 18.39 -3.27 -10.52
CA PHE A 43 19.69 -3.52 -9.92
C PHE A 43 20.32 -4.70 -10.64
N VAL A 44 21.54 -4.47 -11.12
CA VAL A 44 22.41 -5.51 -11.67
C VAL A 44 23.24 -6.02 -10.51
N THR A 45 23.08 -7.30 -10.16
CA THR A 45 23.92 -7.96 -9.16
C THR A 45 24.57 -9.16 -9.83
N GLY A 46 25.80 -8.96 -10.32
CA GLY A 46 26.48 -9.95 -11.15
C GLY A 46 25.71 -10.22 -12.45
N PRO A 47 25.55 -11.48 -12.89
CA PRO A 47 24.82 -11.82 -14.12
C PRO A 47 23.29 -11.68 -13.99
N ALA A 48 22.77 -11.46 -12.78
CA ALA A 48 21.34 -11.28 -12.55
C ALA A 48 20.92 -9.83 -12.78
N ARG A 49 19.99 -9.62 -13.72
CA ARG A 49 19.31 -8.35 -13.97
C ARG A 49 17.87 -8.45 -13.49
N THR A 50 17.50 -7.60 -12.54
CA THR A 50 16.07 -7.39 -12.23
C THR A 50 15.52 -6.38 -13.23
N PRO A 51 14.45 -6.70 -13.98
CA PRO A 51 13.78 -5.75 -14.85
C PRO A 51 13.31 -4.50 -14.10
N VAL A 52 13.28 -3.38 -14.80
CA VAL A 52 12.55 -2.19 -14.33
C VAL A 52 11.07 -2.50 -14.41
N GLY A 53 10.32 -2.19 -13.35
CA GLY A 53 8.89 -2.41 -13.42
C GLY A 53 8.14 -2.20 -12.13
N LEU A 54 6.86 -2.50 -12.20
CA LEU A 54 5.98 -2.52 -11.05
C LEU A 54 6.07 -3.88 -10.37
N THR A 55 6.27 -3.88 -9.07
CA THR A 55 6.43 -5.10 -8.28
C THR A 55 5.43 -5.17 -7.14
N LEU A 56 4.92 -6.37 -6.87
CA LEU A 56 4.17 -6.70 -5.67
C LEU A 56 5.16 -7.11 -4.58
N GLY A 57 5.18 -6.36 -3.48
CA GLY A 57 5.95 -6.64 -2.28
C GLY A 57 5.08 -7.15 -1.14
N ASN A 58 5.70 -7.81 -0.17
CA ASN A 58 5.05 -8.21 1.09
C ASN A 58 5.82 -7.67 2.30
N ALA A 59 5.28 -6.67 2.99
CA ALA A 59 5.83 -6.08 4.20
C ALA A 59 5.32 -6.76 5.49
N GLY A 60 4.41 -7.73 5.34
CA GLY A 60 3.80 -8.46 6.43
C GLY A 60 4.79 -9.35 7.18
N ARG A 61 4.34 -9.85 8.33
CA ARG A 61 5.16 -10.73 9.18
C ARG A 61 5.30 -12.15 8.61
N ARG A 62 4.43 -12.54 7.68
CA ARG A 62 4.27 -13.90 7.15
C ARG A 62 4.29 -13.91 5.63
N SER A 63 4.43 -15.10 5.07
CA SER A 63 4.36 -15.29 3.61
C SER A 63 2.91 -15.35 3.15
N ALA A 64 2.62 -14.76 2.00
CA ALA A 64 1.40 -15.06 1.25
C ALA A 64 1.64 -16.33 0.41
N VAL A 65 0.62 -17.17 0.26
CA VAL A 65 0.69 -18.46 -0.47
C VAL A 65 -0.38 -18.47 -1.56
N ALA A 66 -0.16 -19.22 -2.65
CA ALA A 66 -1.10 -19.37 -3.75
C ALA A 66 -1.64 -18.02 -4.25
N ILE A 67 -0.71 -17.15 -4.64
CA ILE A 67 -1.00 -15.77 -5.03
C ILE A 67 -1.37 -15.75 -6.50
N SER A 68 -2.48 -15.12 -6.84
CA SER A 68 -2.81 -14.71 -8.19
C SER A 68 -2.93 -13.19 -8.25
N ILE A 69 -2.45 -12.64 -9.35
CA ILE A 69 -2.42 -11.21 -9.61
C ILE A 69 -3.10 -11.00 -10.95
N ASP A 70 -4.27 -10.39 -10.91
CA ASP A 70 -5.02 -10.04 -12.11
C ASP A 70 -4.59 -8.65 -12.55
N ILE A 71 -3.87 -8.64 -13.66
CA ILE A 71 -3.40 -7.43 -14.32
C ILE A 71 -4.44 -7.06 -15.37
N PRO A 72 -5.06 -5.87 -15.28
CA PRO A 72 -6.01 -5.44 -16.29
C PRO A 72 -5.35 -5.42 -17.67
N THR A 73 -5.95 -6.12 -18.63
CA THR A 73 -5.47 -6.26 -20.03
C THR A 73 -4.11 -6.95 -20.21
N GLY A 74 -3.55 -7.53 -19.15
CA GLY A 74 -2.29 -8.29 -19.17
C GLY A 74 -2.47 -9.77 -18.80
N PRO A 75 -1.40 -10.57 -18.89
CA PRO A 75 -1.42 -11.95 -18.40
C PRO A 75 -1.58 -11.98 -16.86
N GLN A 76 -2.29 -12.99 -16.37
CA GLN A 76 -2.36 -13.25 -14.94
C GLN A 76 -0.99 -13.71 -14.42
N VAL A 77 -0.50 -13.09 -13.34
CA VAL A 77 0.75 -13.49 -12.70
C VAL A 77 0.44 -14.35 -11.49
N THR A 78 0.95 -15.58 -11.46
CA THR A 78 0.77 -16.49 -10.34
C THR A 78 2.07 -16.77 -9.61
N LYS A 79 2.00 -16.95 -8.29
CA LYS A 79 3.14 -17.37 -7.48
C LYS A 79 2.70 -18.27 -6.34
N ALA A 80 3.37 -19.41 -6.22
CA ALA A 80 3.13 -20.35 -5.12
C ALA A 80 3.34 -19.71 -3.73
N ARG A 81 4.32 -18.82 -3.59
CA ARG A 81 4.61 -18.15 -2.31
C ARG A 81 5.35 -16.83 -2.50
N LEU A 82 4.93 -15.80 -1.77
CA LEU A 82 5.64 -14.54 -1.58
C LEU A 82 6.07 -14.41 -0.13
N ARG A 83 7.37 -14.60 0.11
CA ARG A 83 7.96 -14.48 1.46
C ARG A 83 7.89 -13.04 1.95
N ARG A 84 8.04 -12.87 3.27
CA ARG A 84 8.28 -11.56 3.87
C ARG A 84 9.45 -10.87 3.17
N ASN A 85 9.30 -9.59 2.85
CA ASN A 85 10.22 -8.75 2.08
C ASN A 85 10.51 -9.26 0.66
N GLY A 86 9.83 -10.33 0.22
CA GLY A 86 9.92 -10.81 -1.15
C GLY A 86 9.21 -9.86 -2.11
N ARG A 87 9.59 -9.94 -3.39
CA ARG A 87 8.98 -9.18 -4.48
C ARG A 87 8.71 -10.08 -5.67
N ILE A 88 7.66 -9.77 -6.42
CA ILE A 88 7.33 -10.38 -7.71
C ILE A 88 7.07 -9.24 -8.69
N ILE A 89 7.56 -9.38 -9.92
CA ILE A 89 7.28 -8.42 -10.99
C ILE A 89 5.85 -8.65 -11.48
N VAL A 90 5.08 -7.58 -11.45
CA VAL A 90 3.70 -7.52 -11.95
C VAL A 90 3.72 -7.03 -13.38
N ALA A 91 4.38 -5.90 -13.64
CA ALA A 91 4.55 -5.36 -14.99
C ALA A 91 6.01 -4.94 -15.20
N SER A 92 6.54 -5.15 -16.41
CA SER A 92 7.96 -4.94 -16.74
C SER A 92 8.11 -4.07 -17.98
N LEU A 93 9.19 -3.29 -18.06
CA LEU A 93 9.58 -2.61 -19.32
C LEU A 93 10.10 -3.59 -20.37
N ASP A 94 10.61 -4.75 -19.95
CA ASP A 94 11.09 -5.79 -20.87
C ASP A 94 9.91 -6.51 -21.56
N GLU A 95 8.67 -6.31 -21.07
CA GLU A 95 7.44 -6.80 -21.68
C GLU A 95 6.67 -5.63 -22.33
N PRO A 96 6.65 -5.52 -23.67
CA PRO A 96 6.05 -4.37 -24.35
C PRO A 96 4.58 -4.13 -23.96
N GLY A 97 4.26 -2.89 -23.56
CA GLY A 97 2.89 -2.48 -23.24
C GLY A 97 2.37 -2.88 -21.85
N SER A 98 3.07 -3.78 -21.14
CA SER A 98 2.67 -4.31 -19.82
C SER A 98 2.48 -3.20 -18.78
N ILE A 99 3.40 -2.24 -18.76
CA ILE A 99 3.35 -1.11 -17.84
C ILE A 99 2.25 -0.11 -18.22
N GLN A 100 2.12 0.24 -19.50
CA GLN A 100 1.11 1.19 -19.98
C GLN A 100 -0.31 0.69 -19.68
N ALA A 101 -0.57 -0.60 -19.94
CA ALA A 101 -1.81 -1.28 -19.61
C ALA A 101 -2.15 -1.17 -18.12
N THR A 102 -1.17 -1.48 -17.25
CA THR A 102 -1.35 -1.44 -15.80
C THR A 102 -1.62 -0.03 -15.29
N ILE A 103 -0.90 0.98 -15.81
CA ILE A 103 -1.09 2.38 -15.43
C ILE A 103 -2.44 2.92 -15.90
N ALA A 104 -2.87 2.58 -17.12
CA ALA A 104 -4.13 3.06 -17.69
C ALA A 104 -5.33 2.70 -16.82
N VAL A 105 -5.31 1.52 -16.19
CA VAL A 105 -6.35 1.11 -15.24
C VAL A 105 -6.09 1.62 -13.82
N GLY A 106 -4.83 1.70 -13.39
CA GLY A 106 -4.44 2.29 -12.11
C GLY A 106 -4.74 1.43 -10.89
N LEU A 107 -5.23 0.20 -11.08
CA LEU A 107 -5.56 -0.76 -10.04
C LEU A 107 -5.08 -2.16 -10.44
N VAL A 108 -4.66 -2.96 -9.45
CA VAL A 108 -4.33 -4.37 -9.59
C VAL A 108 -5.10 -5.16 -8.55
N PHE A 109 -5.74 -6.25 -8.95
CA PHE A 109 -6.40 -7.17 -8.03
C PHE A 109 -5.43 -8.29 -7.64
N VAL A 110 -5.38 -8.60 -6.35
CA VAL A 110 -4.54 -9.67 -5.83
C VAL A 110 -5.38 -10.56 -4.94
N ASP A 111 -5.32 -11.87 -5.17
CA ASP A 111 -5.80 -12.87 -4.25
C ASP A 111 -4.63 -13.68 -3.66
N TRP A 112 -4.85 -14.23 -2.47
CA TRP A 112 -3.89 -15.12 -1.83
C TRP A 112 -4.56 -15.99 -0.78
N THR A 113 -3.90 -17.07 -0.40
CA THR A 113 -4.23 -17.85 0.78
C THR A 113 -3.38 -17.38 1.96
N ASP A 114 -4.01 -17.03 3.07
CA ASP A 114 -3.31 -16.70 4.31
C ASP A 114 -2.86 -17.96 5.07
N ARG A 115 -2.20 -17.78 6.22
CA ARG A 115 -1.67 -18.90 7.01
C ARG A 115 -2.74 -19.84 7.57
N HIS A 116 -3.98 -19.39 7.67
CA HIS A 116 -5.12 -20.15 8.16
C HIS A 116 -5.80 -20.96 7.04
N GLY A 117 -5.29 -20.86 5.81
CA GLY A 117 -5.91 -21.49 4.65
C GLY A 117 -7.06 -20.67 4.08
N GLU A 118 -7.32 -19.47 4.61
CA GLU A 118 -8.41 -18.63 4.13
C GLU A 118 -7.99 -17.87 2.87
N ARG A 119 -8.89 -17.82 1.88
CA ARG A 119 -8.70 -16.99 0.69
C ARG A 119 -8.98 -15.54 1.05
N ARG A 120 -8.04 -14.67 0.70
CA ARG A 120 -8.09 -13.23 0.89
C ARG A 120 -7.93 -12.55 -0.46
N SER A 121 -8.42 -11.33 -0.55
CA SER A 121 -8.25 -10.51 -1.74
C SER A 121 -8.12 -9.03 -1.37
N ILE A 122 -7.45 -8.29 -2.26
CA ILE A 122 -7.27 -6.85 -2.12
C ILE A 122 -7.13 -6.19 -3.50
N TRP A 123 -7.63 -4.96 -3.60
CA TRP A 123 -7.34 -4.06 -4.69
C TRP A 123 -6.21 -3.12 -4.30
N LEU A 124 -5.12 -3.13 -5.05
CA LEU A 124 -3.97 -2.25 -4.83
C LEU A 124 -3.97 -1.14 -5.87
N ARG A 125 -3.80 0.09 -5.41
CA ARG A 125 -3.58 1.23 -6.30
C ARG A 125 -2.19 1.18 -6.89
N VAL A 126 -2.12 1.37 -8.21
CA VAL A 126 -0.84 1.53 -8.90
C VAL A 126 -0.25 2.87 -8.45
N PRO A 127 0.95 2.89 -7.85
CA PRO A 127 1.61 4.12 -7.45
C PRO A 127 1.92 4.98 -8.68
N PRO A 128 1.86 6.32 -8.56
CA PRO A 128 2.17 7.21 -9.67
C PRO A 128 3.57 6.92 -10.19
N VAL A 129 3.74 6.98 -11.51
CA VAL A 129 5.03 6.72 -12.17
C VAL A 129 6.07 7.73 -11.68
N PRO A 130 7.15 7.28 -11.00
CA PRO A 130 8.26 8.13 -10.62
C PRO A 130 8.82 8.87 -11.83
N THR A 131 9.21 10.12 -11.65
CA THR A 131 9.72 10.98 -12.75
C THR A 131 10.82 10.31 -13.56
N ARG A 132 11.71 9.56 -12.89
CA ARG A 132 12.82 8.81 -13.52
C ARG A 132 12.40 7.72 -14.49
N PHE A 133 11.15 7.24 -14.43
CA PHE A 133 10.61 6.22 -15.33
C PHE A 133 9.69 6.80 -16.40
N ARG A 134 9.33 8.10 -16.33
CA ARG A 134 8.36 8.70 -17.27
C ARG A 134 8.84 8.71 -18.73
N SER A 135 10.16 8.72 -18.96
CA SER A 135 10.72 8.67 -20.32
C SER A 135 10.75 7.26 -20.92
N LEU A 136 10.46 6.23 -20.11
CA LEU A 136 10.52 4.82 -20.51
C LEU A 136 9.12 4.21 -20.73
N VAL A 137 8.07 4.94 -20.35
CA VAL A 137 6.68 4.49 -20.35
C VAL A 137 5.86 5.34 -21.31
#